data_AF-A0A1W9QYH9-F1
#
_entry.id   AF-A0A1W9QYH9-F1
#
_cell.length_a   1.000
_cell.length_b   1.000
_cell.length_c   1.000
_cell.angle_alpha   90.00
_cell.angle_beta   90.00
_cell.angle_gamma   90.00
#
_symmetry.space_group_name_H-M   'P 1'
#
loop_
_entity.id
_entity.type
_entity.pdbx_description
1 polymer ?
#
loop_
_entity_poly.entity_id
_entity_poly.type
_entity_poly.pdbx_seq_one_letter_code
_entity_poly.pdbx_strand_id
1 'polypeptide(L)'
;MKQTLLFTISSLSIAALMTACTNQMASVGLSPADKAEECMIIDKKMIKIDNFMTVVNDTSAFHLEEAARAIEAPGITVSTNKKQMLRDANKKKAALESEHQKLGCETPKK
;
A
#
# COMPACT_ATOMS: atom_id res chain seq x y z
N MET A 1 14.20 56.67 -33.72
CA MET A 1 13.45 57.70 -32.98
C MET A 1 13.05 57.12 -31.63
N LYS A 2 13.45 57.77 -30.54
CA LYS A 2 13.14 57.35 -29.16
C LYS A 2 11.67 57.66 -28.88
N GLN A 3 10.86 56.64 -28.58
CA GLN A 3 9.54 56.85 -28.01
C GLN A 3 9.53 56.28 -26.60
N THR A 4 9.77 57.17 -25.65
CA THR A 4 9.68 56.95 -24.21
C THR A 4 8.20 56.87 -23.86
N LEU A 5 7.72 55.68 -23.50
CA LEU A 5 6.34 55.48 -23.06
C LEU A 5 6.33 55.48 -21.53
N LEU A 6 5.85 56.59 -20.95
CA LEU A 6 5.78 56.83 -19.51
C LEU A 6 4.52 56.20 -18.90
N PHE A 7 4.74 55.62 -17.72
CA PHE A 7 3.83 54.98 -16.78
C PHE A 7 2.53 55.74 -16.48
N THR A 8 1.40 55.02 -16.47
CA THR A 8 0.22 55.35 -15.66
C THR A 8 -0.42 54.09 -15.04
N ILE A 9 0.00 53.81 -13.80
CA ILE A 9 -0.83 53.52 -12.60
C ILE A 9 -2.08 52.64 -12.80
N SER A 10 -2.04 51.42 -12.23
CA SER A 10 -2.88 51.04 -11.08
C SER A 10 -2.75 49.54 -10.81
N SER A 11 -1.81 49.15 -9.97
CA SER A 11 -1.73 47.80 -9.42
C SER A 11 -2.76 47.66 -8.29
N LEU A 12 -3.92 47.11 -8.60
CA LEU A 12 -4.86 46.67 -7.56
C LEU A 12 -4.45 45.27 -7.10
N SER A 13 -3.53 45.22 -6.14
CA SER A 13 -3.18 43.99 -5.43
C SER A 13 -4.35 43.59 -4.53
N ILE A 14 -5.25 42.76 -5.05
CA ILE A 14 -6.25 42.09 -4.22
C ILE A 14 -5.50 40.99 -3.45
N ALA A 15 -4.98 41.35 -2.28
CA ALA A 15 -4.57 40.38 -1.27
C ALA A 15 -5.83 39.71 -0.71
N ALA A 16 -6.38 38.75 -1.45
CA ALA A 16 -7.31 37.79 -0.90
C ALA A 16 -6.50 36.84 -0.02
N LEU A 17 -6.33 37.20 1.25
CA LEU A 17 -5.93 36.28 2.30
C LEU A 17 -7.07 35.26 2.48
N MET A 18 -7.11 34.26 1.61
CA MET A 18 -7.84 33.03 1.87
C MET A 18 -7.06 32.24 2.91
N THR A 19 -7.21 32.65 4.17
CA THR A 19 -7.08 31.77 5.33
C THR A 19 -8.32 30.89 5.37
N ALA A 20 -8.42 29.99 4.39
CA ALA A 20 -9.35 28.88 4.43
C ALA A 20 -8.51 27.66 4.83
N CYS A 21 -8.70 27.25 6.09
CA CYS A 21 -8.25 26.04 6.73
C CYS A 21 -7.39 25.17 5.82
N THR A 22 -6.07 25.29 5.94
CA THR A 22 -5.24 24.12 5.70
C THR A 22 -5.82 23.07 6.64
N ASN A 23 -6.62 22.17 6.08
CA ASN A 23 -6.73 20.84 6.60
C ASN A 23 -5.30 20.29 6.51
N GLN A 24 -4.45 20.71 7.45
CA GLN A 24 -3.55 19.79 8.10
C GLN A 24 -4.52 18.76 8.67
N MET A 25 -4.92 17.81 7.82
CA MET A 25 -4.77 16.44 8.22
C MET A 25 -3.29 16.35 8.59
N ALA A 26 -2.99 16.73 9.84
CA ALA A 26 -2.05 15.96 10.61
C ALA A 26 -2.56 14.54 10.42
N SER A 27 -2.00 13.85 9.42
CA SER A 27 -1.71 12.44 9.55
C SER A 27 -1.18 12.37 10.96
N VAL A 28 -2.01 11.90 11.89
CA VAL A 28 -1.55 11.46 13.20
C VAL A 28 -0.59 10.35 12.81
N GLY A 29 0.65 10.73 12.55
CA GLY A 29 1.67 9.83 12.10
C GLY A 29 1.81 8.86 13.24
N LEU A 30 1.59 7.58 12.95
CA LEU A 30 1.95 6.50 13.85
C LEU A 30 3.29 6.82 14.50
N SER A 31 3.40 6.58 15.81
CA SER A 31 4.68 6.76 16.48
C SER A 31 5.72 5.87 15.79
N PRO A 32 7.02 6.16 15.90
CA PRO A 32 8.05 5.29 15.35
C PRO A 32 7.91 3.83 15.81
N ALA A 33 7.45 3.59 17.04
CA ALA A 33 7.19 2.26 17.58
C ALA A 33 5.97 1.61 16.92
N ASP A 34 4.88 2.36 16.76
CA ASP A 34 3.65 1.84 16.15
C ASP A 34 3.86 1.53 14.67
N LYS A 35 4.62 2.37 13.94
CA LYS A 35 5.03 2.08 12.56
C LYS A 35 5.84 0.81 12.46
N ALA A 36 6.82 0.62 13.35
CA ALA A 36 7.64 -0.58 13.37
C ALA A 36 6.78 -1.83 13.64
N GLU A 37 5.83 -1.74 14.58
CA GLU A 37 4.88 -2.81 14.85
C GLU A 37 3.99 -3.13 13.64
N GLU A 38 3.44 -2.12 12.97
CA GLU A 38 2.66 -2.30 11.75
C GLU A 38 3.48 -2.93 10.61
N CYS A 39 4.73 -2.51 10.42
CA CYS A 39 5.63 -3.12 9.46
C CYS A 39 5.83 -4.62 9.74
N MET A 40 6.13 -5.00 10.99
CA MET A 40 6.25 -6.41 11.38
C MET A 40 4.96 -7.20 11.13
N ILE A 41 3.80 -6.58 11.38
CA ILE A 41 2.50 -7.22 11.13
C ILE A 41 2.31 -7.47 9.63
N ILE A 42 2.67 -6.51 8.77
CA ILE A 42 2.58 -6.66 7.32
C ILE A 42 3.56 -7.73 6.81
N ASP A 43 4.80 -7.72 7.28
CA ASP A 43 5.80 -8.73 6.94
C ASP A 43 5.32 -10.13 7.30
N LYS A 44 4.77 -10.30 8.50
CA LYS A 44 4.20 -11.58 8.94
C LYS A 44 3.04 -12.03 8.03
N LYS A 45 2.19 -11.10 7.58
CA LYS A 45 1.12 -11.41 6.63
C LYS A 45 1.68 -11.82 5.26
N MET A 46 2.73 -11.16 4.77
CA MET A 46 3.39 -11.53 3.51
C MET A 46 4.02 -12.93 3.58
N ILE A 47 4.72 -13.25 4.68
CA ILE A 47 5.28 -14.59 4.93
C ILE A 47 4.19 -15.68 4.91
N LYS A 48 3.02 -15.41 5.53
CA LYS A 48 1.89 -16.36 5.50
C LYS A 48 1.38 -16.59 4.08
N ILE A 49 1.30 -15.56 3.25
CA ILE A 49 0.89 -15.69 1.84
C ILE A 49 1.94 -16.46 1.05
N ASP A 50 3.22 -16.21 1.28
CA ASP A 50 4.29 -16.95 0.61
C ASP A 50 4.25 -18.44 0.97
N ASN A 51 4.04 -18.78 2.25
CA ASN A 51 3.82 -20.16 2.67
C ASN A 51 2.60 -20.79 1.99
N PHE A 52 1.47 -20.06 1.91
CA PHE A 52 0.28 -20.52 1.19
C PHE A 52 0.60 -20.80 -0.29
N MET A 53 1.32 -19.90 -0.97
CA MET A 53 1.69 -20.07 -2.37
C MET A 53 2.63 -21.27 -2.57
N THR A 54 3.56 -21.51 -1.65
CA THR A 54 4.43 -22.70 -1.67
C THR A 54 3.60 -23.98 -1.57
N VAL A 55 2.72 -24.09 -0.57
CA VAL A 55 1.88 -25.30 -0.41
C VAL A 55 0.98 -25.51 -1.62
N VAL A 56 0.35 -24.46 -2.14
CA VAL A 56 -0.47 -24.53 -3.37
C VAL A 56 0.36 -24.95 -4.58
N ASN A 57 1.64 -24.59 -4.62
CA ASN A 57 2.51 -24.99 -5.71
C ASN A 57 2.93 -26.46 -5.64
N ASP A 58 3.24 -26.93 -4.43
CA ASP A 58 3.81 -28.26 -4.18
C ASP A 58 2.75 -29.34 -3.99
N THR A 59 1.49 -28.95 -3.76
CA THR A 59 0.38 -29.89 -3.57
C THR A 59 -0.24 -30.29 -4.91
N SER A 60 -0.54 -31.59 -5.05
CA SER A 60 -1.29 -32.11 -6.20
C SER A 60 -2.73 -31.60 -6.23
N ALA A 61 -3.34 -31.57 -7.42
CA ALA A 61 -4.73 -31.10 -7.57
C ALA A 61 -5.74 -31.89 -6.70
N PHE A 62 -5.45 -33.16 -6.41
CA PHE A 62 -6.30 -34.02 -5.58
C PHE A 62 -6.34 -33.61 -4.11
N HIS A 63 -5.24 -33.07 -3.58
CA HIS A 63 -5.12 -32.66 -2.18
C HIS A 63 -5.09 -31.14 -2.00
N LEU A 64 -5.17 -30.39 -3.10
CA LEU A 64 -4.94 -28.94 -3.11
C LEU A 64 -5.89 -28.19 -2.18
N GLU A 65 -7.18 -28.50 -2.27
CA GLU A 65 -8.21 -27.81 -1.51
C GLU A 65 -8.02 -28.07 0.00
N GLU A 66 -7.79 -29.32 0.38
CA GLU A 66 -7.55 -29.72 1.77
C GLU A 66 -6.27 -29.07 2.33
N ALA A 67 -5.16 -29.17 1.60
CA ALA A 67 -3.90 -28.56 2.02
C ALA A 67 -4.00 -27.05 2.17
N ALA A 68 -4.78 -26.38 1.30
CA ALA A 68 -5.00 -24.95 1.40
C ALA A 68 -5.96 -24.54 2.51
N ARG A 69 -6.96 -25.37 2.84
CA ARG A 69 -7.84 -25.14 4.01
C ARG A 69 -7.07 -25.21 5.32
N ALA A 70 -6.02 -26.03 5.39
CA ALA A 70 -5.16 -26.14 6.57
C ALA A 70 -4.31 -24.88 6.82
N ILE A 71 -4.22 -23.95 5.86
CA ILE A 71 -3.46 -22.71 5.99
C ILE A 71 -4.43 -21.55 6.24
N GLU A 72 -4.26 -20.86 7.37
CA GLU A 72 -4.98 -19.63 7.66
C GLU A 72 -4.52 -18.49 6.72
N ALA A 73 -5.17 -18.38 5.56
CA ALA A 73 -4.92 -17.33 4.58
C ALA A 73 -6.19 -16.49 4.31
N PRO A 74 -6.50 -15.51 5.20
CA PRO A 74 -7.72 -14.73 5.09
C PRO A 74 -7.75 -13.90 3.79
N GLY A 75 -8.85 -14.04 3.05
CA GLY A 75 -9.10 -13.32 1.80
C GLY A 75 -8.51 -13.98 0.55
N ILE A 76 -8.05 -15.23 0.64
CA ILE A 76 -7.72 -16.06 -0.52
C ILE A 76 -8.82 -17.10 -0.70
N THR A 77 -9.40 -17.19 -1.90
CA THR A 77 -10.40 -18.21 -2.20
C THR A 77 -9.75 -19.58 -2.20
N VAL A 78 -10.22 -20.50 -1.37
CA VAL A 78 -9.79 -21.90 -1.41
C VAL A 78 -10.63 -22.64 -2.45
N SER A 79 -9.98 -23.30 -3.40
CA SER A 79 -10.64 -24.07 -4.45
C SER A 79 -9.75 -25.21 -4.95
N THR A 80 -10.28 -26.06 -5.83
CA THR A 80 -9.48 -27.03 -6.58
C THR A 80 -8.68 -26.40 -7.73
N ASN A 81 -8.88 -25.10 -8.01
CA ASN A 81 -8.20 -24.40 -9.10
C ASN A 81 -6.95 -23.67 -8.60
N LYS A 82 -5.80 -24.34 -8.72
CA LYS A 82 -4.47 -23.79 -8.40
C LYS A 82 -4.24 -22.40 -8.99
N LYS A 83 -4.58 -22.19 -10.27
CA LYS A 83 -4.34 -20.91 -10.94
C LYS A 83 -5.16 -19.77 -10.30
N GLN A 84 -6.38 -20.06 -9.85
CA GLN A 84 -7.21 -19.08 -9.16
C GLN A 84 -6.61 -18.70 -7.81
N MET A 85 -6.24 -19.70 -7.01
CA MET A 85 -5.65 -19.47 -5.69
C MET A 85 -4.35 -18.67 -5.77
N LEU A 86 -3.48 -18.98 -6.73
CA LEU A 86 -2.25 -18.22 -6.95
C LEU A 86 -2.51 -16.78 -7.41
N ARG A 87 -3.54 -16.53 -8.23
CA ARG A 87 -3.91 -15.16 -8.61
C ARG A 87 -4.40 -14.36 -7.41
N ASP A 88 -5.26 -14.95 -6.59
CA ASP A 88 -5.79 -14.31 -5.39
C ASP A 88 -4.67 -14.03 -4.38
N ALA A 89 -3.77 -14.99 -4.17
CA ALA A 89 -2.59 -14.85 -3.32
C ALA A 89 -1.67 -13.71 -3.80
N ASN A 90 -1.34 -13.67 -5.09
CA ASN A 90 -0.52 -12.60 -5.68
C ASN A 90 -1.17 -11.22 -5.54
N LYS A 91 -2.48 -11.13 -5.77
CA LYS A 91 -3.23 -9.87 -5.60
C LYS A 91 -3.15 -9.38 -4.14
N LYS A 92 -3.28 -10.30 -3.18
CA LYS A 92 -3.18 -9.97 -1.76
C LYS A 92 -1.77 -9.58 -1.36
N LYS A 93 -0.75 -10.26 -1.87
CA LYS A 93 0.66 -9.92 -1.66
C LYS A 93 0.97 -8.52 -2.18
N ALA A 94 0.57 -8.19 -3.40
CA ALA A 94 0.76 -6.86 -3.97
C ALA A 94 0.06 -5.75 -3.17
N ALA A 95 -1.11 -6.02 -2.59
CA ALA A 95 -1.79 -5.07 -1.72
C ALA A 95 -1.01 -4.80 -0.42
N LEU A 96 -0.45 -5.85 0.19
CA LEU A 96 0.41 -5.73 1.37
C LEU A 96 1.72 -5.02 1.07
N GLU A 97 2.35 -5.31 -0.08
CA GLU A 97 3.56 -4.60 -0.54
C GLU A 97 3.29 -3.10 -0.72
N SER A 98 2.13 -2.74 -1.25
CA SER A 98 1.72 -1.32 -1.36
C SER A 98 1.51 -0.68 0.01
N GLU A 99 0.92 -1.40 0.97
CA GLU A 99 0.74 -0.94 2.35
C GLU A 99 2.09 -0.75 3.06
N HIS A 100 2.99 -1.72 2.94
CA HIS A 100 4.36 -1.67 3.44
C HIS A 100 5.12 -0.45 2.91
N GLN A 101 5.01 -0.17 1.61
CA GLN A 101 5.62 1.01 0.99
C GLN A 101 5.02 2.33 1.49
N LYS A 102 3.70 2.40 1.66
CA LYS A 102 3.02 3.60 2.18
C LYS A 102 3.44 3.94 3.60
N LEU A 103 3.72 2.93 4.42
CA LEU A 103 4.21 3.10 5.78
C LEU A 103 5.70 3.46 5.84
N GLY A 104 6.43 3.31 4.73
CA GLY A 104 7.87 3.55 4.68
C GLY A 104 8.67 2.47 5.41
N CYS A 105 8.14 1.26 5.49
CA CYS A 105 8.81 0.13 6.12
C CYS A 105 10.11 -0.22 5.36
N GLU A 106 11.16 -0.56 6.10
CA GLU A 106 12.41 -1.04 5.51
C GLU A 106 12.18 -2.37 4.80
N THR A 107 12.69 -2.53 3.59
CA THR A 107 12.62 -3.82 2.92
C THR A 107 13.51 -4.82 3.66
N PRO A 108 13.01 -6.02 4.00
CA PRO A 108 13.83 -7.07 4.57
C PRO A 108 14.99 -7.36 3.61
N LYS A 109 16.24 -7.21 4.08
CA LYS A 109 17.40 -7.60 3.29
C LYS A 109 17.38 -9.13 3.14
N LYS A 110 17.37 -9.58 1.88
CA LYS A 110 17.43 -11.00 1.51
C LYS A 110 18.66 -11.70 2.06
#